data_AF-A0A966TZT7-F1
#
_entry.id   AF-A0A966TZT7-F1
#
_cell.length_a   1.000
_cell.length_b   1.000
_cell.length_c   1.000
_cell.angle_alpha   90.00
_cell.angle_beta   90.00
_cell.angle_gamma   90.00
#
_symmetry.space_group_name_H-M   'P 1'
#
loop_
_entity.id
_entity.type
_entity.pdbx_description
1 polymer ?
#
loop_
_entity_poly.entity_id
_entity_poly.type
_entity_poly.pdbx_seq_one_letter_code
_entity_poly.pdbx_strand_id
1 'polypeptide(L)'
;TAAAPCFPLPARFKRVYLIDLGAADAEGYVRKIGHIDLMAMQDPQGLVRDRGALPADAPAGSFTFPFFTIENVAMVDAEHIIVGNDNNYPFSAGRHPNAPDNNEQVLLHVPELLRAR
;
A
#
# COMPACT_ATOMS: atom_id res chain seq x y z
N THR A 1 27.91 -7.64 13.41
CA THR A 1 27.62 -6.49 12.51
C THR A 1 26.11 -6.39 12.41
N ALA A 2 25.52 -5.23 12.68
CA ALA A 2 24.08 -5.06 12.47
C ALA A 2 23.79 -5.31 10.99
N ALA A 3 22.91 -6.27 10.69
CA ALA A 3 22.48 -6.52 9.32
C ALA A 3 21.98 -5.20 8.73
N ALA A 4 22.50 -4.80 7.58
CA ALA A 4 21.98 -3.63 6.87
C ALA A 4 20.46 -3.83 6.69
N PRO A 5 19.62 -2.80 6.92
CA PRO A 5 18.19 -2.96 6.71
C PRO A 5 17.97 -3.37 5.25
N CYS A 6 17.28 -4.50 5.10
CA CYS A 6 16.91 -5.17 3.86
C CYS A 6 16.29 -4.25 2.80
N PHE A 7 15.78 -3.10 3.22
CA PHE A 7 15.53 -1.91 2.39
C PHE A 7 16.23 -0.73 3.06
N PRO A 8 17.18 -0.03 2.40
CA PRO A 8 17.93 1.05 3.06
C PRO A 8 17.03 2.22 3.46
N LEU A 9 15.93 2.44 2.73
CA LEU A 9 14.96 3.51 2.95
C LEU A 9 13.52 3.02 2.64
N PRO A 10 12.91 2.17 3.48
CA PRO A 10 11.53 1.76 3.27
C PRO A 10 10.61 2.97 3.46
N ALA A 11 9.46 2.98 2.78
CA ALA A 11 8.45 4.00 3.03
C ALA A 11 8.05 3.99 4.51
N ARG A 12 8.14 5.15 5.18
CA ARG A 12 7.65 5.33 6.55
C ARG A 12 6.20 5.78 6.60
N PHE A 13 5.70 6.28 5.48
CA PHE A 13 4.38 6.83 5.31
C PHE A 13 3.94 6.56 3.89
N LYS A 14 2.83 5.86 3.74
CA LYS A 14 2.33 5.48 2.42
C LYS A 14 0.83 5.26 2.47
N ARG A 15 0.08 6.14 1.83
CA ARG A 15 -1.38 6.18 1.94
C ARG A 15 -2.06 6.42 0.61
N VAL A 16 -3.17 5.73 0.39
CA VAL A 16 -4.16 6.12 -0.62
C VAL A 16 -5.11 7.11 0.03
N TYR A 17 -5.32 8.27 -0.58
CA TYR A 17 -6.25 9.29 -0.08
C TYR A 17 -7.50 9.34 -0.95
N LEU A 18 -8.66 9.42 -0.30
CA LEU A 18 -9.88 9.90 -0.94
C LEU A 18 -9.99 11.41 -0.72
N ILE A 19 -10.16 12.15 -1.82
CA ILE A 19 -10.23 13.62 -1.82
C ILE A 19 -11.49 14.09 -2.56
N ASP A 20 -11.97 15.27 -2.19
CA ASP A 20 -13.08 15.94 -2.87
C ASP A 20 -12.55 17.05 -3.79
N LEU A 21 -12.60 16.81 -5.11
CA LEU A 21 -12.19 17.80 -6.10
C LEU A 21 -13.23 18.91 -6.33
N GLY A 22 -14.48 18.73 -5.89
CA GLY A 22 -15.56 19.69 -6.05
C GLY A 22 -15.60 20.78 -4.96
N ALA A 23 -14.81 20.61 -3.90
CA ALA A 23 -14.81 21.48 -2.72
C ALA A 23 -13.41 22.06 -2.45
N ALA A 24 -12.82 22.72 -3.46
CA ALA A 24 -11.59 23.48 -3.25
C ALA A 24 -11.87 24.76 -2.44
N ASP A 25 -10.99 25.08 -1.49
CA ASP A 25 -11.06 26.35 -0.74
C ASP A 25 -10.53 27.54 -1.57
N ALA A 26 -10.50 28.74 -0.96
CA ALA A 26 -10.10 29.96 -1.64
C ALA A 26 -8.62 29.94 -2.10
N GLU A 27 -7.81 29.12 -1.45
CA GLU A 27 -6.40 28.91 -1.72
C GLU A 27 -6.14 27.72 -2.68
N GLY A 28 -7.18 26.98 -3.05
CA GLY A 28 -7.14 25.85 -3.98
C GLY A 28 -6.84 24.49 -3.35
N TYR A 29 -6.90 24.36 -2.02
CA TYR A 29 -6.76 23.07 -1.35
C TYR A 29 -8.06 22.27 -1.41
N VAL A 30 -7.92 20.97 -1.67
CA VAL A 30 -9.03 20.02 -1.69
C VAL A 30 -9.18 19.33 -0.34
N ARG A 31 -10.42 19.06 0.05
CA ARG A 31 -10.72 18.33 1.29
C ARG A 31 -10.28 16.88 1.18
N LYS A 32 -9.52 16.40 2.16
CA LYS A 32 -9.26 14.96 2.37
C LYS A 32 -10.44 14.35 3.12
N ILE A 33 -11.09 13.36 2.51
CA ILE A 33 -12.23 12.64 3.09
C ILE A 33 -11.73 11.51 3.99
N GLY A 34 -10.75 10.74 3.52
CA GLY A 34 -10.24 9.57 4.24
C GLY A 34 -8.97 9.02 3.61
N HIS A 35 -8.42 7.96 4.21
CA HIS A 35 -7.24 7.28 3.67
C HIS A 35 -7.18 5.80 4.05
N ILE A 36 -6.38 5.05 3.28
CA ILE A 36 -5.93 3.70 3.61
C ILE A 36 -4.43 3.76 3.83
N ASP A 37 -3.97 3.25 4.96
CA ASP A 37 -2.55 3.19 5.29
C ASP A 37 -1.92 1.90 4.76
N LEU A 38 -1.14 2.02 3.69
CA LEU A 38 -0.44 0.90 3.07
C LEU A 38 0.74 0.41 3.93
N MET A 39 1.06 1.11 5.03
CA MET A 39 1.99 0.67 6.05
C MET A 39 1.30 -0.01 7.25
N ALA A 40 -0.02 -0.19 7.21
CA ALA A 40 -0.79 -0.82 8.28
C ALA A 40 -2.05 -1.54 7.75
N MET A 41 -1.87 -2.54 6.88
CA MET A 41 -2.98 -3.31 6.30
C MET A 41 -3.21 -4.62 7.04
N GLN A 42 -4.46 -5.07 7.05
CA GLN A 42 -4.86 -6.36 7.58
C GLN A 42 -5.00 -7.39 6.44
N ASP A 43 -4.58 -8.62 6.72
CA ASP A 43 -4.73 -9.80 5.88
C ASP A 43 -5.44 -10.90 6.69
N PRO A 44 -6.75 -10.76 6.94
CA PRO A 44 -7.52 -11.71 7.75
C PRO A 44 -7.63 -13.09 7.10
N GLN A 45 -7.39 -13.19 5.80
CA GLN A 45 -7.48 -14.43 5.03
C GLN A 45 -6.12 -15.13 4.87
N GLY A 46 -5.02 -14.53 5.33
CA GLY A 46 -3.68 -15.10 5.23
C GLY A 46 -3.22 -15.29 3.78
N LEU A 47 -3.67 -14.44 2.86
CA LEU A 47 -3.32 -14.52 1.44
C LEU A 47 -1.87 -14.09 1.19
N VAL A 48 -1.36 -13.20 2.03
CA VAL A 48 -0.05 -12.61 1.89
C VAL A 48 1.02 -13.59 2.35
N ARG A 49 1.84 -14.04 1.40
CA ARG A 49 3.00 -14.89 1.69
C ARG A 49 4.21 -14.10 2.21
N ASP A 50 4.30 -12.83 1.84
CA ASP A 50 5.36 -11.91 2.25
C ASP A 50 4.77 -10.68 2.96
N ARG A 51 5.05 -10.57 4.26
CA ARG A 51 4.49 -9.55 5.15
C ARG A 51 5.17 -8.17 5.00
N GLY A 52 6.08 -8.01 4.03
CA GLY A 52 6.78 -6.76 3.76
C GLY A 52 7.86 -6.46 4.80
N ALA A 53 7.99 -5.20 5.21
CA ALA A 53 9.02 -4.77 6.17
C ALA A 53 8.60 -4.93 7.65
N LEU A 54 7.62 -5.79 7.93
CA LEU A 54 7.16 -6.03 9.29
C LEU A 54 8.22 -6.75 10.14
N PRO A 55 8.36 -6.39 11.43
CA PRO A 55 9.25 -7.11 12.33
C PRO A 55 8.74 -8.54 12.58
N ALA A 56 9.62 -9.42 13.06
CA ALA A 56 9.31 -10.83 13.24
C ALA A 56 8.18 -11.09 14.25
N ASP A 57 7.99 -10.17 15.20
CA ASP A 57 6.97 -10.18 16.26
C ASP A 57 5.68 -9.43 15.87
N ALA A 58 5.55 -8.96 14.62
CA ALA A 58 4.33 -8.33 14.15
C ALA A 58 3.12 -9.29 14.28
N PRO A 59 1.92 -8.78 14.63
CA PRO A 59 0.71 -9.59 14.74
C PRO A 59 0.45 -10.39 13.47
N ALA A 60 -0.03 -11.63 13.63
CA ALA A 60 -0.49 -12.45 12.51
C ALA A 60 -1.58 -11.72 11.71
N GLY A 61 -1.54 -11.85 10.39
CA GLY A 61 -2.44 -11.12 9.49
C GLY A 61 -2.09 -9.64 9.32
N SER A 62 -0.89 -9.19 9.69
CA SER A 62 -0.43 -7.84 9.36
C SER A 62 0.32 -7.84 8.03
N PHE A 63 0.10 -6.81 7.21
CA PHE A 63 0.80 -6.60 5.95
C PHE A 63 1.22 -5.14 5.78
N THR A 64 2.43 -4.94 5.26
CA THR A 64 2.93 -3.62 4.86
C THR A 64 3.43 -3.65 3.44
N PHE A 65 3.26 -2.54 2.73
CA PHE A 65 3.73 -2.38 1.37
C PHE A 65 4.71 -1.21 1.24
N PRO A 66 5.95 -1.36 1.74
CA PRO A 66 6.94 -0.28 1.83
C PRO A 66 7.60 0.10 0.50
N PHE A 67 7.42 -0.70 -0.56
CA PHE A 67 8.11 -0.53 -1.83
C PHE A 67 7.68 0.78 -2.54
N PHE A 68 8.61 1.52 -3.12
CA PHE A 68 8.32 2.91 -3.54
C PHE A 68 7.59 3.02 -4.89
N THR A 69 7.68 2.01 -5.76
CA THR A 69 7.17 2.06 -7.14
C THR A 69 5.69 1.67 -7.24
N ILE A 70 4.81 2.40 -6.56
CA ILE A 70 3.39 2.34 -6.93
C ILE A 70 3.20 3.05 -8.26
N GLU A 71 2.64 2.35 -9.24
CA GLU A 71 2.31 2.93 -10.55
C GLU A 71 0.81 3.21 -10.72
N ASN A 72 -0.05 2.58 -9.91
CA ASN A 72 -1.48 2.72 -10.10
C ASN A 72 -2.31 2.59 -8.82
N VAL A 73 -3.43 3.32 -8.79
CA VAL A 73 -4.56 3.08 -7.90
C VAL A 73 -5.84 3.21 -8.72
N ALA A 74 -6.73 2.23 -8.63
CA ALA A 74 -8.01 2.28 -9.32
C ALA A 74 -9.12 1.65 -8.48
N MET A 75 -10.35 2.15 -8.62
CA MET A 75 -11.53 1.45 -8.13
C MET A 75 -11.83 0.29 -9.08
N VAL A 76 -12.03 -0.90 -8.53
CA VAL A 76 -12.39 -2.10 -9.31
C VAL A 76 -13.89 -2.31 -9.30
N ASP A 77 -14.53 -2.05 -8.15
CA ASP A 77 -15.97 -2.06 -7.96
C ASP A 77 -16.38 -1.11 -6.82
N ALA A 78 -17.60 -1.25 -6.30
CA ALA A 78 -18.14 -0.38 -5.24
C ALA A 78 -17.48 -0.55 -3.87
N GLU A 79 -16.73 -1.63 -3.66
CA GLU A 79 -16.11 -1.97 -2.37
C GLU A 79 -14.60 -2.16 -2.45
N HIS A 80 -14.02 -2.26 -3.65
CA HIS A 80 -12.61 -2.59 -3.83
C HIS A 80 -11.82 -1.54 -4.59
N ILE A 81 -10.57 -1.35 -4.15
CA ILE A 81 -9.52 -0.68 -4.94
C ILE A 81 -8.39 -1.66 -5.23
N ILE A 82 -7.72 -1.45 -6.34
CA ILE A 82 -6.45 -2.09 -6.67
C ILE A 82 -5.31 -1.11 -6.51
N VAL A 83 -4.21 -1.57 -5.93
CA VAL A 83 -2.92 -0.88 -5.90
C VAL A 83 -1.95 -1.67 -6.77
N GLY A 84 -1.43 -1.00 -7.82
CA GLY A 84 -0.42 -1.54 -8.71
C GLY A 84 0.99 -1.35 -8.16
N ASN A 85 1.82 -2.38 -8.30
CA ASN A 85 3.20 -2.47 -7.86
C ASN A 85 4.08 -2.70 -9.09
N ASP A 86 4.73 -1.64 -9.57
CA ASP A 86 5.70 -1.75 -10.66
C ASP A 86 7.00 -2.37 -10.12
N ASN A 87 6.99 -3.68 -9.96
CA ASN A 87 8.14 -4.46 -9.54
C ASN A 87 9.21 -4.57 -10.64
N ASN A 88 9.02 -3.91 -11.80
CA ASN A 88 9.95 -3.92 -12.94
C ASN A 88 10.50 -5.33 -13.22
N TYR A 89 9.65 -6.35 -13.24
CA TYR A 89 10.09 -7.75 -13.29
C TYR A 89 11.03 -8.03 -14.48
N PRO A 90 12.16 -8.74 -14.29
CA PRO A 90 12.69 -9.32 -13.05
C PRO A 90 13.76 -8.46 -12.35
N PHE A 91 13.83 -7.16 -12.62
CA PHE A 91 14.99 -6.33 -12.28
C PHE A 91 14.89 -5.60 -10.93
N SER A 92 13.69 -5.47 -10.33
CA SER A 92 13.55 -4.89 -8.99
C SER A 92 13.26 -5.91 -7.89
N ALA A 93 13.60 -5.52 -6.67
CA ALA A 93 13.34 -6.23 -5.44
C ALA A 93 12.26 -5.45 -4.67
N GLY A 94 11.03 -5.94 -4.72
CA GLY A 94 9.84 -5.24 -4.25
C GLY A 94 9.58 -5.43 -2.75
N ARG A 95 9.14 -6.64 -2.37
CA ARG A 95 8.85 -7.01 -0.97
C ARG A 95 10.01 -7.76 -0.30
N HIS A 96 10.84 -8.47 -1.06
CA HIS A 96 12.03 -9.19 -0.58
C HIS A 96 13.34 -8.62 -1.17
N PRO A 97 14.43 -8.52 -0.39
CA PRO A 97 15.73 -8.15 -0.93
C PRO A 97 16.25 -9.19 -1.91
N ASN A 98 16.76 -8.73 -3.05
CA ASN A 98 17.37 -9.57 -4.09
C ASN A 98 16.42 -10.64 -4.68
N ALA A 99 15.11 -10.49 -4.49
CA ALA A 99 14.11 -11.38 -5.07
C ALA A 99 13.00 -10.54 -5.73
N PRO A 100 12.69 -10.81 -7.01
CA PRO A 100 11.55 -10.20 -7.67
C PRO A 100 10.23 -10.57 -6.99
N ASP A 101 9.28 -9.64 -7.03
CA ASP A 101 7.94 -9.89 -6.56
C ASP A 101 7.19 -10.85 -7.48
N ASN A 102 6.48 -11.83 -6.90
CA ASN A 102 5.72 -12.82 -7.67
C ASN A 102 4.48 -12.23 -8.40
N ASN A 103 4.01 -11.04 -8.00
CA ASN A 103 2.87 -10.34 -8.60
C ASN A 103 2.98 -8.82 -8.41
N GLU A 104 2.21 -8.09 -9.21
CA GLU A 104 2.24 -6.62 -9.31
C GLU A 104 0.98 -5.96 -8.72
N GLN A 105 0.14 -6.69 -7.97
CA GLN A 105 -1.20 -6.23 -7.62
C GLN A 105 -1.57 -6.53 -6.16
N VAL A 106 -2.18 -5.55 -5.49
CA VAL A 106 -2.84 -5.69 -4.18
C VAL A 106 -4.28 -5.24 -4.33
N LEU A 107 -5.23 -6.16 -4.13
CA LEU A 107 -6.66 -5.86 -4.10
C LEU A 107 -7.09 -5.61 -2.65
N LEU A 108 -7.66 -4.44 -2.37
CA LEU A 108 -8.07 -4.01 -1.03
C LEU A 108 -9.59 -3.86 -0.99
N HIS A 109 -10.22 -4.49 -0.01
CA HIS A 109 -11.63 -4.25 0.35
C HIS A 109 -11.72 -3.03 1.27
N VAL A 110 -12.33 -1.95 0.79
CA VAL A 110 -12.35 -0.61 1.41
C VAL A 110 -13.73 0.07 1.31
N PRO A 111 -14.85 -0.62 1.60
CA PRO A 111 -16.19 -0.08 1.35
C PRO A 111 -16.52 1.16 2.21
N GLU A 112 -15.96 1.29 3.41
CA GLU A 112 -16.12 2.50 4.24
C GLU A 112 -15.48 3.71 3.58
N LEU A 113 -14.29 3.54 2.99
CA LEU A 113 -13.61 4.62 2.28
C LEU A 113 -14.43 5.07 1.08
N LEU A 114 -14.88 4.13 0.23
CA LEU A 114 -15.58 4.47 -1.03
C LEU A 114 -16.99 5.05 -0.80
N ARG A 115 -17.61 4.73 0.34
CA ARG A 115 -18.89 5.32 0.77
C ARG A 115 -18.75 6.66 1.47
N ALA A 116 -17.54 7.05 1.90
CA ALA A 116 -17.32 8.31 2.58
C ALA A 116 -17.59 9.50 1.64
N ARG A 117 -18.07 10.61 2.21
CA ARG A 117 -18.40 11.85 1.50
C ARG A 117 -17.83 13.04 2.23
#